data_AF-A0A1F6G1F6-F1
#
_entry.id   AF-A0A1F6G1F6-F1
#
_cell.length_a   1.000
_cell.length_b   1.000
_cell.length_c   1.000
_cell.angle_alpha   90.00
_cell.angle_beta   90.00
_cell.angle_gamma   90.00
#
_symmetry.space_group_name_H-M   'P 1'
#
loop_
_entity.id
_entity.type
_entity.pdbx_description
1 polymer ?
#
loop_
_entity_poly.entity_id
_entity_poly.type
_entity_poly.pdbx_seq_one_letter_code
_entity_poly.pdbx_strand_id
1 'polypeptide(L)'
;MNSKHKQPNKTSGYWLVASSSRGVTVLMVIAFMGIFLIIMGTITSYTFQEARYGRALYAREQALAIAEGGLEYYRWFLAHNPGNLTNGTGLPGPYTYTVNDPEGGPLGVASLAIGGNSSCNVIQSIDITSTGRSDLNPGFPRTLAARYMRTSVAAYSYLLNSNVWAGADRIITGPYFSNGGVRMDGSNNSDVSSAQSTWNCTSSYGCNPTQSSAPGVVGAGSGSALWRYPVASVDFAGIAVSLANLKTYAQNNGGLYFAAASGSVNNRGYHLIFKSNGSVDVYRVTGTTGVIGSANGSTFVTEYNIIATKTLVGNYTIPASCSLIFVDDRVWIEGVVKGKVTVVAATPDDTGTTSDVILPNNITYAAQDGTSGLTAISERNVLIPLNSPDTMEIHGIFSAQSGYYGRNYYTTSGSNDVP
;
A
#
# COMPACT_ATOMS: atom_id res chain seq x y z
N MET A 1 50.80 -37.87 -127.95
CA MET A 1 49.71 -37.02 -128.49
C MET A 1 48.92 -36.42 -127.33
N ASN A 2 48.83 -35.09 -127.31
CA ASN A 2 47.97 -34.19 -126.51
C ASN A 2 48.01 -34.17 -124.96
N SER A 3 48.64 -33.08 -124.50
CA SER A 3 48.40 -32.23 -123.31
C SER A 3 47.01 -32.29 -122.66
N LYS A 4 46.99 -32.21 -121.30
CA LYS A 4 46.20 -31.23 -120.53
C LYS A 4 46.61 -31.17 -119.04
N HIS A 5 46.76 -29.94 -118.53
CA HIS A 5 46.97 -29.54 -117.13
C HIS A 5 45.87 -30.01 -116.15
N LYS A 6 46.23 -30.30 -114.88
CA LYS A 6 45.41 -29.96 -113.69
C LYS A 6 46.15 -30.07 -112.33
N GLN A 7 46.21 -28.91 -111.66
CA GLN A 7 46.24 -28.51 -110.22
C GLN A 7 46.92 -29.33 -109.10
N PRO A 8 47.49 -28.65 -108.07
CA PRO A 8 48.18 -29.27 -106.94
C PRO A 8 47.26 -29.61 -105.76
N ASN A 9 47.52 -30.76 -105.12
CA ASN A 9 46.85 -31.20 -103.89
C ASN A 9 47.43 -30.47 -102.65
N LYS A 10 46.55 -29.80 -101.90
CA LYS A 10 46.81 -29.33 -100.53
C LYS A 10 46.62 -30.49 -99.54
N THR A 11 47.65 -30.84 -98.80
CA THR A 11 47.55 -31.68 -97.60
C THR A 11 47.15 -30.82 -96.40
N SER A 12 45.98 -31.09 -95.84
CA SER A 12 45.44 -30.42 -94.65
C SER A 12 46.01 -31.07 -93.39
N GLY A 13 46.79 -30.32 -92.62
CA GLY A 13 47.20 -30.69 -91.27
C GLY A 13 46.12 -30.31 -90.27
N TYR A 14 45.50 -31.31 -89.65
CA TYR A 14 44.64 -31.11 -88.48
C TYR A 14 45.51 -30.88 -87.25
N TRP A 15 45.58 -29.64 -86.78
CA TRP A 15 46.11 -29.31 -85.47
C TRP A 15 45.04 -29.63 -84.41
N LEU A 16 45.29 -30.65 -83.59
CA LEU A 16 44.59 -30.85 -82.33
C LEU A 16 44.92 -29.66 -81.41
N VAL A 17 44.00 -28.70 -81.31
CA VAL A 17 44.06 -27.67 -80.27
C VAL A 17 43.65 -28.34 -78.97
N ALA A 18 44.63 -28.74 -78.16
CA ALA A 18 44.39 -29.09 -76.77
C ALA A 18 44.00 -27.80 -76.02
N SER A 19 42.71 -27.62 -75.72
CA SER A 19 42.29 -26.53 -74.82
C SER A 19 42.69 -26.90 -73.39
N SER A 20 43.78 -26.30 -72.91
CA SER A 20 44.17 -26.36 -71.51
C SER A 20 43.20 -25.51 -70.67
N SER A 21 42.26 -26.16 -69.98
CA SER A 21 41.29 -25.58 -69.03
C SER A 21 41.91 -25.16 -67.68
N ARG A 22 43.19 -24.74 -67.67
CA ARG A 22 43.96 -24.41 -66.45
C ARG A 22 43.59 -23.07 -65.81
N GLY A 23 42.84 -22.19 -66.49
CA GLY A 23 42.41 -20.89 -65.95
C GLY A 23 41.10 -20.92 -65.15
N VAL A 24 40.18 -21.84 -65.47
CA VAL A 24 38.84 -21.90 -64.84
C VAL A 24 38.92 -22.43 -63.41
N THR A 25 39.78 -23.41 -63.14
CA THR A 25 40.01 -23.94 -61.79
C THR A 25 40.60 -22.90 -60.85
N VAL A 26 41.52 -22.06 -61.33
CA VAL A 26 42.10 -20.96 -60.53
C VAL A 26 41.05 -19.91 -60.16
N LEU A 27 40.18 -19.54 -61.12
CA LEU A 27 39.05 -18.63 -60.88
C LEU A 27 38.06 -19.20 -59.85
N MET A 28 37.77 -20.50 -59.93
CA MET A 28 36.87 -21.17 -58.98
C MET A 28 37.45 -21.20 -57.57
N VAL A 29 38.76 -21.51 -57.43
CA VAL A 29 39.46 -21.51 -56.13
C VAL A 29 39.46 -20.12 -55.49
N ILE A 30 39.73 -19.07 -56.27
CA ILE A 30 39.69 -17.69 -55.78
C ILE A 30 38.27 -17.30 -55.36
N ALA A 31 37.25 -17.66 -56.13
CA ALA A 31 35.85 -17.39 -55.78
C ALA A 31 35.43 -18.11 -54.48
N PHE A 32 35.80 -19.39 -54.33
CA PHE A 32 35.54 -20.14 -53.09
C PHE A 32 36.29 -19.58 -51.89
N MET A 33 37.56 -19.18 -52.04
CA MET A 33 38.30 -18.50 -50.98
C MET A 33 37.66 -17.16 -50.61
N GLY A 34 37.22 -16.37 -51.59
CA GLY A 34 36.51 -15.10 -51.36
C GLY A 34 35.23 -15.28 -50.56
N ILE A 35 34.38 -16.23 -50.96
CA ILE A 35 33.13 -16.55 -50.24
C ILE A 35 33.44 -17.07 -48.82
N PHE A 36 34.43 -17.94 -48.68
CA PHE A 36 34.84 -18.48 -47.37
C PHE A 36 35.33 -17.37 -46.43
N LEU A 37 36.14 -16.42 -46.92
CA LEU A 37 36.60 -15.28 -46.13
C LEU A 37 35.46 -14.35 -45.72
N ILE A 38 34.47 -14.13 -46.59
CA ILE A 38 33.28 -13.35 -46.26
C ILE A 38 32.49 -14.05 -45.15
N ILE A 39 32.20 -15.33 -45.30
CA ILE A 39 31.46 -16.11 -44.28
C ILE A 39 32.22 -16.09 -42.95
N MET A 40 33.53 -16.35 -42.96
CA MET A 40 34.34 -16.35 -41.73
C MET A 40 34.40 -14.95 -41.09
N GLY A 41 34.47 -13.89 -41.90
CA GLY A 41 34.38 -12.51 -41.43
C GLY A 41 33.03 -12.20 -40.77
N THR A 42 31.92 -12.65 -41.36
CA THR A 42 30.58 -12.44 -40.78
C THR A 42 30.37 -13.18 -39.47
N ILE A 43 30.80 -14.44 -39.37
CA ILE A 43 30.69 -15.24 -38.13
C ILE A 43 31.53 -14.61 -37.02
N THR A 44 32.77 -14.20 -37.34
CA THR A 44 33.66 -13.55 -36.36
C THR A 44 33.09 -12.20 -35.90
N SER A 45 32.52 -11.41 -36.81
CA SER A 45 31.85 -10.16 -36.43
C SER A 45 30.64 -10.42 -35.52
N TYR A 46 29.84 -11.44 -35.84
CA TYR A 46 28.68 -11.82 -35.05
C TYR A 46 29.06 -12.26 -33.62
N THR A 47 30.08 -13.10 -33.46
CA THR A 47 30.54 -13.54 -32.12
C THR A 47 31.08 -12.38 -31.29
N PHE A 48 31.80 -11.42 -31.90
CA PHE A 48 32.20 -10.21 -31.20
C PHE A 48 31.02 -9.33 -30.78
N GLN A 49 29.98 -9.25 -31.60
CA GLN A 49 28.75 -8.54 -31.25
C GLN A 49 28.00 -9.23 -30.10
N GLU A 50 27.87 -10.56 -30.12
CA GLU A 50 27.28 -11.32 -29.01
C GLU A 50 28.09 -11.16 -27.72
N ALA A 51 29.42 -11.20 -27.79
CA ALA A 51 30.26 -10.99 -26.62
C ALA A 51 30.11 -9.57 -26.03
N ARG A 52 30.01 -8.54 -26.88
CA ARG A 52 29.73 -7.16 -26.43
C ARG A 52 28.34 -7.05 -25.82
N TYR A 53 27.35 -7.68 -26.43
CA TYR A 53 25.98 -7.71 -25.91
C TYR A 53 25.92 -8.42 -24.54
N GLY A 54 26.57 -9.57 -24.40
CA GLY A 54 26.66 -10.30 -23.13
C GLY A 54 27.31 -9.49 -22.02
N ARG A 55 28.41 -8.78 -22.31
CA ARG A 55 29.05 -7.87 -21.34
C ARG A 55 28.16 -6.70 -20.96
N ALA A 56 27.43 -6.13 -21.93
CA ALA A 56 26.48 -5.06 -21.65
C ALA A 56 25.30 -5.54 -20.79
N LEU A 57 24.78 -6.74 -21.05
CA LEU A 57 23.74 -7.35 -20.23
C LEU A 57 24.24 -7.61 -18.81
N TYR A 58 25.43 -8.18 -18.65
CA TYR A 58 26.05 -8.40 -17.35
C TYR A 58 26.24 -7.09 -16.56
N ALA A 59 26.76 -6.04 -17.20
CA ALA A 59 26.91 -4.73 -16.55
C ALA A 59 25.55 -4.12 -16.15
N ARG A 60 24.48 -4.38 -16.92
CA ARG A 60 23.12 -3.93 -16.59
C ARG A 60 22.54 -4.64 -15.37
N GLU A 61 22.75 -5.95 -15.24
CA GLU A 61 22.32 -6.71 -14.07
C GLU A 61 23.14 -6.34 -12.84
N GLN A 62 24.46 -6.13 -13.00
CA GLN A 62 25.29 -5.64 -11.90
C GLN A 62 24.87 -4.23 -11.45
N ALA A 63 24.57 -3.32 -12.38
CA ALA A 63 24.05 -1.99 -12.05
C ALA A 63 22.69 -2.06 -11.34
N LEU A 64 21.83 -3.03 -11.67
CA LEU A 64 20.57 -3.29 -10.96
C LEU A 64 20.84 -3.71 -9.51
N ALA A 65 21.71 -4.70 -9.29
CA ALA A 65 22.08 -5.16 -7.95
C ALA A 65 22.73 -4.05 -7.10
N ILE A 66 23.56 -3.20 -7.71
CA ILE A 66 24.13 -2.01 -7.05
C ILE A 66 23.02 -1.03 -6.63
N ALA A 67 22.03 -0.80 -7.50
CA ALA A 67 20.89 0.04 -7.19
C ALA A 67 20.06 -0.54 -6.01
N GLU A 68 19.83 -1.85 -5.98
CA GLU A 68 19.16 -2.55 -4.88
C GLU A 68 19.94 -2.41 -3.57
N GLY A 69 21.27 -2.60 -3.61
CA GLY A 69 22.13 -2.40 -2.44
C GLY A 69 22.00 -1.00 -1.85
N GLY A 70 21.86 0.02 -2.70
CA GLY A 70 21.57 1.39 -2.25
C GLY A 70 20.20 1.53 -1.57
N LEU A 71 19.15 0.86 -2.06
CA LEU A 71 17.82 0.87 -1.44
C LEU A 71 17.83 0.16 -0.08
N GLU A 72 18.44 -1.02 0.00
CA GLU A 72 18.51 -1.80 1.25
C GLU A 72 19.36 -1.09 2.32
N TYR A 73 20.46 -0.45 1.93
CA TYR A 73 21.23 0.41 2.83
C TYR A 73 20.34 1.51 3.44
N TYR A 74 19.60 2.24 2.61
CA TYR A 74 18.79 3.36 3.11
C TYR A 74 17.59 2.88 3.93
N ARG A 75 17.03 1.71 3.59
CA ARG A 75 16.01 1.03 4.39
C ARG A 75 16.53 0.71 5.80
N TRP A 76 17.73 0.12 5.91
CA TRP A 76 18.38 -0.12 7.20
C TRP A 76 18.66 1.18 7.96
N PHE A 77 19.12 2.22 7.25
CA PHE A 77 19.40 3.53 7.85
C PHE A 77 18.12 4.15 8.46
N LEU A 78 17.01 4.14 7.72
CA LEU A 78 15.71 4.65 8.18
C LEU A 78 15.12 3.83 9.33
N ALA A 79 15.42 2.54 9.42
CA ALA A 79 15.02 1.71 10.55
C ALA A 79 15.66 2.18 11.88
N HIS A 80 16.88 2.71 11.82
CA HIS A 80 17.61 3.22 12.99
C HIS A 80 17.45 4.73 13.19
N ASN A 81 17.19 5.48 12.11
CA ASN A 81 17.05 6.94 12.11
C ASN A 81 15.71 7.35 11.45
N PRO A 82 14.56 7.12 12.11
CA PRO A 82 13.26 7.41 11.51
C PRO A 82 13.12 8.89 11.15
N GLY A 83 12.71 9.18 9.92
CA GLY A 83 12.43 10.55 9.45
C GLY A 83 13.67 11.36 9.04
N ASN A 84 14.87 10.79 9.10
CA ASN A 84 16.07 11.48 8.62
C ASN A 84 16.16 11.38 7.09
N LEU A 85 16.01 12.52 6.40
CA LEU A 85 16.13 12.62 4.94
C LEU A 85 17.56 12.89 4.46
N THR A 86 18.49 13.18 5.39
CA THR A 86 19.83 13.70 5.07
C THR A 86 20.96 12.68 5.18
N ASN A 87 20.64 11.39 5.35
CA ASN A 87 21.60 10.32 5.56
C ASN A 87 22.58 10.61 6.73
N GLY A 88 22.13 11.35 7.75
CA GLY A 88 22.95 11.77 8.89
C GLY A 88 23.98 12.87 8.58
N THR A 89 24.06 13.37 7.35
CA THR A 89 25.05 14.39 6.95
C THR A 89 24.59 15.83 7.21
N GLY A 90 23.27 16.05 7.37
CA GLY A 90 22.69 17.38 7.47
C GLY A 90 22.66 18.18 6.16
N LEU A 91 23.20 17.63 5.06
CA LEU A 91 23.22 18.25 3.74
C LEU A 91 22.26 17.54 2.79
N PRO A 92 21.70 18.24 1.78
CA PRO A 92 20.88 17.61 0.76
C PRO A 92 21.70 16.64 -0.09
N GLY A 93 21.06 15.58 -0.57
CA GLY A 93 21.65 14.59 -1.46
C GLY A 93 21.90 15.13 -2.88
N PRO A 94 22.31 14.27 -3.83
CA PRO A 94 22.30 12.81 -3.72
C PRO A 94 23.47 12.23 -2.91
N TYR A 95 23.22 11.15 -2.19
CA TYR A 95 24.23 10.44 -1.40
C TYR A 95 24.83 9.31 -2.22
N THR A 96 26.17 9.20 -2.27
CA THR A 96 26.84 8.12 -2.99
C THR A 96 27.34 7.05 -2.04
N TYR A 97 27.10 5.80 -2.40
CA TYR A 97 27.56 4.63 -1.66
C TYR A 97 28.26 3.66 -2.61
N THR A 98 29.50 3.29 -2.29
CA THR A 98 30.24 2.28 -3.04
C THR A 98 29.80 0.90 -2.59
N VAL A 99 29.33 0.08 -3.52
CA VAL A 99 28.94 -1.30 -3.26
C VAL A 99 30.15 -2.19 -3.55
N ASN A 100 30.58 -2.94 -2.54
CA ASN A 100 31.73 -3.83 -2.63
C ASN A 100 31.27 -5.30 -2.70
N ASP A 101 31.98 -6.08 -3.50
CA ASP A 101 31.96 -7.54 -3.45
C ASP A 101 32.78 -8.01 -2.25
N PRO A 102 32.24 -8.90 -1.39
CA PRO A 102 32.99 -9.54 -0.30
C PRO A 102 34.33 -10.16 -0.73
N GLU A 103 34.45 -10.60 -1.98
CA GLU A 103 35.65 -11.29 -2.49
C GLU A 103 36.47 -10.45 -3.49
N GLY A 104 35.89 -9.37 -4.03
CA GLY A 104 36.36 -8.74 -5.28
C GLY A 104 36.64 -7.24 -5.25
N GLY A 105 36.37 -6.54 -4.14
CA GLY A 105 36.53 -5.08 -4.06
C GLY A 105 35.32 -4.31 -4.64
N PRO A 106 35.46 -3.03 -5.05
CA PRO A 106 34.33 -2.22 -5.48
C PRO A 106 33.71 -2.72 -6.80
N LEU A 107 32.39 -2.91 -6.81
CA LEU A 107 31.60 -3.28 -7.99
C LEU A 107 31.06 -2.05 -8.73
N GLY A 108 30.87 -0.96 -8.00
CA GLY A 108 30.41 0.32 -8.52
C GLY A 108 29.75 1.17 -7.45
N VAL A 109 29.01 2.19 -7.90
CA VAL A 109 28.48 3.24 -7.03
C VAL A 109 26.96 3.35 -7.19
N ALA A 110 26.26 3.32 -6.06
CA ALA A 110 24.87 3.70 -5.94
C ALA A 110 24.75 5.19 -5.59
N SER A 111 23.87 5.91 -6.27
CA SER A 111 23.53 7.30 -5.99
C SER A 111 22.08 7.40 -5.54
N LEU A 112 21.86 7.88 -4.32
CA LEU A 112 20.57 7.92 -3.64
C LEU A 112 20.00 9.34 -3.62
N ALA A 113 18.81 9.51 -4.18
CA ALA A 113 18.01 10.72 -4.03
C ALA A 113 16.83 10.41 -3.10
N ILE A 114 16.70 11.20 -2.03
CA ILE A 114 15.72 10.98 -0.96
C ILE A 114 14.71 12.12 -0.96
N GLY A 115 13.42 11.80 -1.12
CA GLY A 115 12.31 12.74 -1.04
C GLY A 115 11.39 12.39 0.13
N GLY A 116 11.14 13.35 1.02
CA GLY A 116 10.12 13.19 2.07
C GLY A 116 8.76 13.69 1.60
N ASN A 117 7.73 12.84 1.67
CA ASN A 117 6.35 13.25 1.47
C ASN A 117 5.77 13.67 2.82
N SER A 118 5.57 14.96 3.02
CA SER A 118 5.00 15.50 4.25
C SER A 118 3.51 15.86 4.10
N SER A 119 2.78 15.68 5.20
CA SER A 119 1.43 16.20 5.39
C SER A 119 1.35 16.76 6.80
N CYS A 120 0.71 17.92 6.97
CA CYS A 120 0.69 18.68 8.22
C CYS A 120 2.11 18.95 8.76
N ASN A 121 3.09 19.21 7.88
CA ASN A 121 4.51 19.37 8.20
C ASN A 121 5.17 18.15 8.87
N VAL A 122 4.56 16.97 8.77
CA VAL A 122 5.10 15.70 9.28
C VAL A 122 5.35 14.76 8.11
N ILE A 123 6.53 14.15 8.07
CA ILE A 123 6.91 13.16 7.04
C ILE A 123 6.03 11.91 7.21
N GLN A 124 5.24 11.59 6.19
CA GLN A 124 4.34 10.42 6.16
C GLN A 124 4.99 9.23 5.44
N SER A 125 5.72 9.50 4.37
CA SER A 125 6.46 8.50 3.62
C SER A 125 7.74 9.10 3.05
N ILE A 126 8.70 8.24 2.72
CA ILE A 126 9.99 8.61 2.17
C ILE A 126 10.17 7.87 0.85
N ASP A 127 10.29 8.62 -0.23
CA ASP A 127 10.61 8.09 -1.56
C ASP A 127 12.12 8.06 -1.75
N ILE A 128 12.63 6.89 -2.07
CA ILE A 128 14.05 6.62 -2.26
C ILE A 128 14.23 6.24 -3.73
N THR A 129 15.01 7.04 -4.45
CA THR A 129 15.43 6.73 -5.82
C THR A 129 16.91 6.37 -5.80
N SER A 130 17.24 5.12 -6.08
CA SER A 130 18.61 4.61 -6.13
C SER A 130 19.04 4.39 -7.58
N THR A 131 20.10 5.07 -8.01
CA THR A 131 20.71 4.90 -9.32
C THR A 131 22.06 4.19 -9.18
N GLY A 132 22.12 2.92 -9.59
CA GLY A 132 23.33 2.11 -9.61
C GLY A 132 24.11 2.26 -10.91
N ARG A 133 25.43 2.40 -10.78
CA ARG A 133 26.40 2.36 -11.89
C ARG A 133 27.46 1.31 -11.61
N SER A 134 27.65 0.39 -12.55
CA SER A 134 28.71 -0.62 -12.50
C SER A 134 30.04 -0.04 -12.99
N ASP A 135 31.14 -0.40 -12.34
CA ASP A 135 32.49 -0.02 -12.75
C ASP A 135 32.94 -0.76 -14.03
N LEU A 136 32.32 -1.90 -14.35
CA LEU A 136 32.57 -2.62 -15.60
C LEU A 136 32.14 -1.82 -16.83
N ASN A 137 31.01 -1.11 -16.71
CA ASN A 137 30.55 -0.19 -17.75
C ASN A 137 29.57 0.87 -17.18
N PRO A 138 30.05 2.10 -16.93
CA PRO A 138 29.21 3.19 -16.43
C PRO A 138 28.11 3.66 -17.41
N GLY A 139 28.17 3.25 -18.68
CA GLY A 139 27.24 3.66 -19.74
C GLY A 139 25.84 3.05 -19.63
N PHE A 140 25.62 2.09 -18.71
CA PHE A 140 24.33 1.41 -18.53
C PHE A 140 23.81 1.50 -17.09
N PRO A 141 23.49 2.70 -16.58
CA PRO A 141 22.94 2.85 -15.23
C PRO A 141 21.56 2.20 -15.10
N ARG A 142 21.22 1.77 -13.89
CA ARG A 142 19.87 1.33 -13.51
C ARG A 142 19.34 2.16 -12.38
N THR A 143 18.06 2.53 -12.46
CA THR A 143 17.39 3.31 -11.43
C THR A 143 16.22 2.52 -10.88
N LEU A 144 16.18 2.38 -9.56
CA LEU A 144 15.10 1.77 -8.81
C LEU A 144 14.47 2.82 -7.90
N ALA A 145 13.16 2.73 -7.71
CA ALA A 145 12.41 3.59 -6.81
C ALA A 145 11.65 2.75 -5.80
N ALA A 146 11.70 3.16 -4.53
CA ALA A 146 10.94 2.53 -3.45
C ALA A 146 10.35 3.59 -2.54
N ARG A 147 9.12 3.35 -2.05
CA ARG A 147 8.48 4.18 -1.02
C ARG A 147 8.55 3.45 0.31
N TYR A 148 9.22 4.05 1.29
CA TYR A 148 9.27 3.56 2.65
C TYR A 148 8.29 4.32 3.54
N MET A 149 7.43 3.58 4.23
CA MET A 149 6.49 4.11 5.21
C MET A 149 6.34 3.10 6.35
N ARG A 150 5.93 3.59 7.52
CA ARG A 150 5.51 2.67 8.60
C ARG A 150 4.27 1.92 8.15
N THR A 151 4.18 0.64 8.49
CA THR A 151 2.99 -0.16 8.16
C THR A 151 1.75 0.51 8.73
N SER A 152 0.78 0.80 7.86
CA SER A 152 -0.48 1.41 8.26
C SER A 152 -1.45 0.35 8.78
N VAL A 153 -2.29 0.73 9.75
CA VAL A 153 -3.44 -0.09 10.18
C VAL A 153 -4.40 -0.38 9.02
N ALA A 154 -4.37 0.44 7.97
CA ALA A 154 -5.14 0.26 6.73
C ALA A 154 -4.77 -1.00 5.93
N ALA A 155 -3.67 -1.68 6.27
CA ALA A 155 -3.30 -2.95 5.63
C ALA A 155 -4.22 -4.12 6.07
N TYR A 156 -4.95 -3.95 7.17
CA TYR A 156 -5.86 -4.95 7.71
C TYR A 156 -7.31 -4.55 7.45
N SER A 157 -8.14 -5.54 7.16
CA SER A 157 -9.59 -5.36 7.12
C SER A 157 -10.16 -5.28 8.52
N TYR A 158 -9.56 -6.03 9.45
CA TYR A 158 -9.84 -5.96 10.88
C TYR A 158 -8.55 -6.15 11.67
N LEU A 159 -8.32 -5.24 12.62
CA LEU A 159 -7.19 -5.28 13.55
C LEU A 159 -7.74 -5.09 14.96
N LEU A 160 -7.72 -6.15 15.77
CA LEU A 160 -8.41 -6.20 17.06
C LEU A 160 -7.48 -6.57 18.23
N ASN A 161 -7.83 -6.11 19.43
CA ASN A 161 -7.14 -6.43 20.68
C ASN A 161 -8.02 -7.22 21.66
N SER A 162 -8.89 -8.09 21.14
CA SER A 162 -9.92 -8.76 21.94
C SER A 162 -10.31 -10.13 21.39
N ASN A 163 -10.95 -10.95 22.21
CA ASN A 163 -11.58 -12.17 21.71
C ASN A 163 -12.81 -11.80 20.87
N VAL A 164 -12.98 -12.43 19.72
CA VAL A 164 -13.99 -12.01 18.73
C VAL A 164 -14.65 -13.20 18.05
N TRP A 165 -15.92 -13.03 17.67
CA TRP A 165 -16.66 -13.94 16.82
C TRP A 165 -17.01 -13.26 15.49
N ALA A 166 -16.53 -13.82 14.39
CA ALA A 166 -16.97 -13.51 13.04
C ALA A 166 -18.03 -14.55 12.63
N GLY A 167 -19.29 -14.15 12.66
CA GLY A 167 -20.44 -14.98 12.28
C GLY A 167 -20.41 -15.46 10.83
N ALA A 168 -21.24 -16.47 10.53
CA ALA A 168 -21.31 -17.12 9.22
C ALA A 168 -21.82 -16.22 8.09
N ASP A 169 -22.49 -15.12 8.43
CA ASP A 169 -23.00 -14.10 7.53
C ASP A 169 -21.92 -13.11 7.04
N ARG A 170 -20.71 -13.15 7.61
CA ARG A 170 -19.63 -12.22 7.25
C ARG A 170 -18.81 -12.73 6.08
N ILE A 171 -18.60 -11.84 5.10
CA ILE A 171 -17.63 -12.03 4.01
C ILE A 171 -16.48 -11.05 4.24
N ILE A 172 -15.33 -11.58 4.62
CA ILE A 172 -14.16 -10.79 4.99
C ILE A 172 -13.15 -10.83 3.84
N THR A 173 -12.94 -9.67 3.23
CA THR A 173 -11.92 -9.49 2.19
C THR A 173 -10.70 -8.77 2.75
N GLY A 174 -9.55 -9.43 2.76
CA GLY A 174 -8.28 -8.90 3.28
C GLY A 174 -7.91 -9.42 4.68
N PRO A 175 -6.71 -9.08 5.19
CA PRO A 175 -6.16 -9.67 6.42
C PRO A 175 -7.02 -9.38 7.66
N TYR A 176 -7.22 -10.41 8.48
CA TYR A 176 -7.94 -10.32 9.76
C TYR A 176 -6.99 -10.68 10.89
N PHE A 177 -6.85 -9.81 11.88
CA PHE A 177 -5.96 -10.05 13.02
C PHE A 177 -6.64 -9.77 14.36
N SER A 178 -6.36 -10.62 15.36
CA SER A 178 -6.58 -10.26 16.76
C SER A 178 -5.42 -10.67 17.68
N ASN A 179 -5.13 -9.85 18.69
CA ASN A 179 -4.29 -10.27 19.82
C ASN A 179 -4.99 -11.30 20.73
N GLY A 180 -6.32 -11.35 20.69
CA GLY A 180 -7.12 -12.38 21.35
C GLY A 180 -7.42 -13.56 20.43
N GLY A 181 -8.27 -14.47 20.89
CA GLY A 181 -8.75 -15.58 20.08
C GLY A 181 -9.84 -15.18 19.10
N VAL A 182 -9.87 -15.87 17.96
CA VAL A 182 -10.82 -15.60 16.87
C VAL A 182 -11.69 -16.81 16.64
N ARG A 183 -13.01 -16.66 16.80
CA ARG A 183 -13.97 -17.60 16.22
C ARG A 183 -14.36 -17.15 14.82
N MET A 184 -13.91 -17.84 13.79
CA MET A 184 -14.15 -17.55 12.38
C MET A 184 -15.15 -18.55 11.77
N ASP A 185 -16.43 -18.18 11.72
CA ASP A 185 -17.48 -18.94 11.04
C ASP A 185 -17.82 -18.36 9.65
N GLY A 186 -17.41 -17.11 9.38
CA GLY A 186 -17.60 -16.45 8.09
C GLY A 186 -16.62 -16.91 7.00
N SER A 187 -16.74 -16.31 5.81
CA SER A 187 -15.83 -16.57 4.68
C SER A 187 -14.64 -15.60 4.69
N ASN A 188 -13.42 -16.09 4.54
CA ASN A 188 -12.22 -15.27 4.34
C ASN A 188 -11.52 -15.57 3.00
N ASN A 189 -10.88 -14.55 2.42
CA ASN A 189 -10.02 -14.70 1.22
C ASN A 189 -8.54 -14.35 1.47
N SER A 190 -8.17 -14.08 2.73
CA SER A 190 -6.82 -13.74 3.17
C SER A 190 -6.53 -14.37 4.53
N ASP A 191 -5.34 -14.10 5.07
CA ASP A 191 -4.89 -14.63 6.35
C ASP A 191 -5.78 -14.18 7.51
N VAL A 192 -6.18 -15.13 8.35
CA VAL A 192 -6.85 -14.90 9.63
C VAL A 192 -5.89 -15.29 10.73
N SER A 193 -5.43 -14.31 11.49
CA SER A 193 -4.32 -14.46 12.42
C SER A 193 -4.70 -14.17 13.86
N SER A 194 -4.16 -14.96 14.79
CA SER A 194 -4.30 -14.77 16.24
C SER A 194 -2.94 -14.79 16.93
N ALA A 195 -2.71 -13.86 17.86
CA ALA A 195 -1.52 -13.89 18.70
C ALA A 195 -1.56 -15.00 19.76
N GLN A 196 -2.76 -15.45 20.15
CA GLN A 196 -2.92 -16.56 21.08
C GLN A 196 -2.60 -17.89 20.41
N SER A 197 -1.89 -18.77 21.11
CA SER A 197 -1.77 -20.18 20.72
C SER A 197 -3.06 -20.94 21.03
N THR A 198 -3.61 -20.73 22.23
CA THR A 198 -4.90 -21.26 22.68
C THR A 198 -5.69 -20.22 23.49
N TRP A 199 -7.01 -20.38 23.55
CA TRP A 199 -7.89 -19.51 24.32
C TRP A 199 -9.17 -20.24 24.76
N ASN A 200 -9.91 -19.63 25.70
CA ASN A 200 -11.17 -20.17 26.19
C ASN A 200 -12.35 -19.64 25.35
N CYS A 201 -12.87 -20.46 24.44
CA CYS A 201 -14.03 -20.12 23.63
C CYS A 201 -15.33 -20.53 24.34
N THR A 202 -16.03 -19.55 24.88
CA THR A 202 -17.32 -19.69 25.59
C THR A 202 -18.52 -19.49 24.67
N SER A 203 -19.72 -19.74 25.19
CA SER A 203 -20.99 -19.49 24.48
C SER A 203 -21.22 -18.03 24.08
N SER A 204 -20.57 -17.06 24.75
CA SER A 204 -20.57 -15.65 24.36
C SER A 204 -19.91 -15.39 22.99
N TYR A 205 -19.00 -16.27 22.57
CA TYR A 205 -18.42 -16.28 21.24
C TYR A 205 -19.09 -17.33 20.35
N GLY A 206 -20.19 -17.92 20.82
CA GLY A 206 -21.03 -18.95 20.21
C GLY A 206 -20.45 -20.37 20.21
N CYS A 207 -19.40 -20.65 20.99
CA CYS A 207 -18.90 -22.02 21.16
C CYS A 207 -19.83 -22.83 22.07
N ASN A 208 -20.35 -23.94 21.55
CA ASN A 208 -21.16 -24.89 22.31
C ASN A 208 -20.80 -26.35 21.91
N PRO A 209 -20.23 -27.17 22.81
CA PRO A 209 -19.85 -26.83 24.19
C PRO A 209 -18.71 -25.81 24.26
N THR A 210 -18.55 -25.17 25.42
CA THR A 210 -17.39 -24.31 25.71
C THR A 210 -16.08 -25.09 25.51
N GLN A 211 -15.12 -24.49 24.81
CA GLN A 211 -13.81 -25.05 24.56
C GLN A 211 -12.75 -24.30 25.35
N SER A 212 -12.27 -24.89 26.45
CA SER A 212 -11.32 -24.24 27.36
C SER A 212 -9.90 -24.04 26.78
N SER A 213 -9.56 -24.78 25.72
CA SER A 213 -8.28 -24.72 25.01
C SER A 213 -8.48 -24.76 23.50
N ALA A 214 -9.38 -23.91 22.99
CA ALA A 214 -9.55 -23.73 21.55
C ALA A 214 -8.25 -23.20 20.93
N PRO A 215 -7.90 -23.57 19.69
CA PRO A 215 -6.79 -22.95 18.98
C PRO A 215 -7.03 -21.44 18.79
N GLY A 216 -5.95 -20.66 18.64
CA GLY A 216 -6.03 -19.20 18.47
C GLY A 216 -7.04 -18.72 17.42
N VAL A 217 -7.19 -19.49 16.33
CA VAL A 217 -8.31 -19.34 15.39
C VAL A 217 -9.08 -20.67 15.34
N VAL A 218 -10.40 -20.60 15.53
CA VAL A 218 -11.32 -21.74 15.54
C VAL A 218 -12.61 -21.38 14.81
N GLY A 219 -13.34 -22.33 14.25
CA GLY A 219 -14.68 -22.06 13.69
C GLY A 219 -15.02 -22.97 12.52
N ALA A 220 -16.16 -22.68 11.88
CA ALA A 220 -16.68 -23.42 10.73
C ALA A 220 -16.50 -22.69 9.39
N GLY A 221 -15.80 -21.54 9.39
CA GLY A 221 -15.63 -20.69 8.21
C GLY A 221 -14.83 -21.35 7.10
N SER A 222 -15.16 -21.00 5.85
CA SER A 222 -14.37 -21.42 4.70
C SER A 222 -13.02 -20.69 4.68
N GLY A 223 -11.93 -21.38 4.35
CA GLY A 223 -10.60 -20.75 4.25
C GLY A 223 -9.68 -21.02 5.45
N SER A 224 -9.92 -22.10 6.19
CA SER A 224 -9.11 -22.52 7.34
C SER A 224 -7.62 -22.78 7.02
N ALA A 225 -7.29 -23.06 5.76
CA ALA A 225 -5.90 -23.15 5.30
C ALA A 225 -5.11 -21.82 5.42
N LEU A 226 -5.80 -20.69 5.52
CA LEU A 226 -5.24 -19.36 5.71
C LEU A 226 -5.26 -18.91 7.18
N TRP A 227 -5.66 -19.79 8.10
CA TRP A 227 -5.61 -19.47 9.52
C TRP A 227 -4.17 -19.64 10.03
N ARG A 228 -3.69 -18.65 10.80
CA ARG A 228 -2.31 -18.57 11.29
C ARG A 228 -2.32 -18.25 12.78
N TYR A 229 -1.79 -19.16 13.58
CA TYR A 229 -1.65 -18.97 15.02
C TYR A 229 -0.60 -19.94 15.59
N PRO A 230 0.16 -19.55 16.62
CA PRO A 230 0.29 -18.18 17.11
C PRO A 230 1.11 -17.30 16.15
N VAL A 231 0.80 -16.01 16.10
CA VAL A 231 1.63 -14.98 15.44
C VAL A 231 2.07 -13.92 16.45
N ALA A 232 2.98 -13.02 16.07
CA ALA A 232 3.39 -11.92 16.94
C ALA A 232 2.22 -10.98 17.25
N SER A 233 2.11 -10.54 18.51
CA SER A 233 1.09 -9.57 18.93
C SER A 233 1.37 -8.18 18.34
N VAL A 234 0.31 -7.43 18.09
CA VAL A 234 0.38 -6.03 17.67
C VAL A 234 0.25 -5.12 18.91
N ASP A 235 1.13 -4.14 19.04
CA ASP A 235 1.06 -3.17 20.15
C ASP A 235 0.03 -2.06 19.85
N PHE A 236 -1.17 -2.19 20.41
CA PHE A 236 -2.24 -1.19 20.27
C PHE A 236 -1.95 0.10 21.04
N ALA A 237 -1.17 0.05 22.12
CA ALA A 237 -0.77 1.25 22.85
C ALA A 237 0.24 2.07 22.02
N GLY A 238 1.10 1.40 21.27
CA GLY A 238 1.99 2.03 20.29
C GLY A 238 1.29 2.55 19.02
N ILE A 239 0.14 1.96 18.65
CA ILE A 239 -0.72 2.44 17.55
C ILE A 239 -1.51 3.69 17.95
N ALA A 240 -1.80 3.87 19.23
CA ALA A 240 -2.45 5.07 19.73
C ALA A 240 -1.61 6.29 19.35
N VAL A 241 -2.00 6.92 18.24
CA VAL A 241 -1.43 8.19 17.80
C VAL A 241 -1.55 9.13 18.98
N SER A 242 -0.50 9.90 19.28
CA SER A 242 -0.64 10.98 20.26
C SER A 242 -1.73 11.91 19.77
N LEU A 243 -2.95 11.74 20.31
CA LEU A 243 -4.12 12.56 19.97
C LEU A 243 -3.82 14.03 20.28
N ALA A 244 -2.99 14.29 21.30
CA ALA A 244 -2.43 15.60 21.60
C ALA A 244 -1.58 16.17 20.44
N ASN A 245 -0.75 15.35 19.79
CA ASN A 245 0.01 15.79 18.62
C ASN A 245 -0.91 16.08 17.44
N LEU A 246 -1.92 15.25 17.19
CA LEU A 246 -2.91 15.50 16.12
C LEU A 246 -3.69 16.80 16.36
N LYS A 247 -4.09 17.06 17.61
CA LYS A 247 -4.71 18.34 18.00
C LYS A 247 -3.79 19.52 17.67
N THR A 248 -2.53 19.42 18.09
CA THR A 248 -1.50 20.44 17.85
C THR A 248 -1.30 20.67 16.35
N TYR A 249 -1.26 19.63 15.52
CA TYR A 249 -1.12 19.75 14.07
C TYR A 249 -2.35 20.42 13.43
N ALA A 250 -3.56 20.08 13.88
CA ALA A 250 -4.77 20.72 13.38
C ALA A 250 -4.80 22.22 13.72
N GLN A 251 -4.38 22.60 14.93
CA GLN A 251 -4.35 23.99 15.38
C GLN A 251 -3.25 24.82 14.71
N ASN A 252 -2.04 24.27 14.56
CA ASN A 252 -0.85 25.05 14.23
C ASN A 252 -0.32 24.81 12.81
N ASN A 253 -0.65 23.69 12.17
CA ASN A 253 -0.06 23.28 10.88
C ASN A 253 -1.04 23.39 9.71
N GLY A 254 -2.12 24.16 9.88
CA GLY A 254 -3.09 24.48 8.82
C GLY A 254 -4.19 23.45 8.62
N GLY A 255 -4.46 22.59 9.62
CA GLY A 255 -5.66 21.74 9.62
C GLY A 255 -6.92 22.51 10.05
N LEU A 256 -8.02 21.78 10.18
CA LEU A 256 -9.27 22.32 10.73
C LEU A 256 -9.43 21.85 12.17
N TYR A 257 -9.63 22.79 13.09
CA TYR A 257 -9.84 22.50 14.51
C TYR A 257 -11.18 23.06 14.98
N PHE A 258 -11.95 22.23 15.68
CA PHE A 258 -13.23 22.59 16.28
C PHE A 258 -13.22 22.28 17.77
N ALA A 259 -13.26 23.33 18.59
CA ALA A 259 -13.39 23.21 20.04
C ALA A 259 -14.77 22.65 20.45
N ALA A 260 -14.88 22.14 21.68
CA ALA A 260 -16.12 21.54 22.21
C ALA A 260 -17.37 22.40 21.95
N ALA A 261 -18.41 21.78 21.39
CA ALA A 261 -19.58 22.48 20.87
C ALA A 261 -20.45 23.11 21.96
N SER A 262 -20.26 22.79 23.23
CA SER A 262 -21.03 23.38 24.35
C SER A 262 -20.15 24.02 25.42
N GLY A 263 -18.84 24.11 25.19
CA GLY A 263 -17.88 24.37 26.28
C GLY A 263 -17.76 23.22 27.29
N SER A 264 -18.47 22.11 27.04
CA SER A 264 -18.40 20.85 27.75
C SER A 264 -18.46 19.73 26.71
N VAL A 265 -17.55 18.77 26.84
CA VAL A 265 -17.30 17.67 25.90
C VAL A 265 -18.42 16.62 25.99
N ASN A 266 -18.73 15.98 24.87
CA ASN A 266 -19.71 14.88 24.72
C ASN A 266 -21.16 15.22 25.04
N ASN A 267 -21.45 16.46 25.43
CA ASN A 267 -22.82 16.92 25.62
C ASN A 267 -23.49 17.21 24.26
N ARG A 268 -22.71 17.69 23.28
CA ARG A 268 -23.12 17.94 21.89
C ARG A 268 -21.99 17.47 20.98
N GLY A 269 -21.83 18.11 19.83
CA GLY A 269 -20.75 17.80 18.90
C GLY A 269 -20.96 18.50 17.57
N TYR A 270 -20.28 17.97 16.54
CA TYR A 270 -20.36 18.49 15.19
C TYR A 270 -20.79 17.42 14.20
N HIS A 271 -21.54 17.82 13.19
CA HIS A 271 -21.88 16.98 12.06
C HIS A 271 -21.13 17.47 10.82
N LEU A 272 -20.22 16.63 10.34
CA LEU A 272 -19.38 16.84 9.16
C LEU A 272 -20.01 16.12 7.97
N ILE A 273 -20.40 16.89 6.95
CA ILE A 273 -20.93 16.36 5.70
C ILE A 273 -19.94 16.63 4.58
N PHE A 274 -19.26 15.59 4.13
CA PHE A 274 -18.27 15.67 3.06
C PHE A 274 -18.94 15.82 1.69
N LYS A 275 -18.34 16.67 0.85
CA LYS A 275 -18.82 16.94 -0.51
C LYS A 275 -17.81 16.49 -1.55
N SER A 276 -18.33 16.04 -2.69
CA SER A 276 -17.53 15.60 -3.85
C SER A 276 -16.63 16.69 -4.46
N ASN A 277 -16.79 17.95 -4.05
CA ASN A 277 -15.92 19.05 -4.47
C ASN A 277 -14.65 19.21 -3.59
N GLY A 278 -14.49 18.43 -2.51
CA GLY A 278 -13.35 18.54 -1.58
C GLY A 278 -13.56 19.52 -0.43
N SER A 279 -14.81 19.95 -0.20
CA SER A 279 -15.21 20.74 0.97
C SER A 279 -16.02 19.89 1.96
N VAL A 280 -16.17 20.41 3.18
CA VAL A 280 -16.99 19.83 4.24
C VAL A 280 -17.95 20.89 4.77
N ASP A 281 -19.24 20.56 4.85
CA ASP A 281 -20.18 21.35 5.62
C ASP A 281 -20.09 20.94 7.08
N VAL A 282 -19.92 21.93 7.95
CA VAL A 282 -19.80 21.71 9.39
C VAL A 282 -21.04 22.30 10.05
N TYR A 283 -21.81 21.43 10.69
CA TYR A 283 -22.94 21.82 11.51
C TYR A 283 -22.61 21.61 12.99
N ARG A 284 -22.98 22.57 13.83
CA ARG A 284 -22.97 22.40 15.28
C ARG A 284 -24.28 21.72 15.67
N VAL A 285 -24.20 20.59 16.38
CA VAL A 285 -25.39 19.90 16.87
C VAL A 285 -25.95 20.68 18.06
N THR A 286 -27.23 21.08 18.00
CA THR A 286 -27.89 21.84 19.06
C THR A 286 -28.83 20.99 19.91
N GLY A 287 -29.25 19.83 19.40
CA GLY A 287 -30.05 18.86 20.15
C GLY A 287 -29.90 17.44 19.58
N THR A 288 -30.01 16.46 20.48
CA THR A 288 -29.94 15.02 20.18
C THR A 288 -31.16 14.30 20.74
N THR A 289 -31.51 13.17 20.13
CA THR A 289 -32.53 12.26 20.66
C THR A 289 -31.85 11.14 21.42
N GLY A 290 -32.26 10.95 22.67
CA GLY A 290 -31.80 9.85 23.53
C GLY A 290 -32.49 8.55 23.16
N VAL A 291 -31.73 7.48 22.97
CA VAL A 291 -32.23 6.12 22.72
C VAL A 291 -31.54 5.13 23.67
N ILE A 292 -32.24 4.08 24.07
CA ILE A 292 -31.67 3.10 24.98
C ILE A 292 -30.91 2.05 24.17
N GLY A 293 -29.61 1.93 24.39
CA GLY A 293 -28.73 1.00 23.69
C GLY A 293 -27.80 0.26 24.63
N SER A 294 -27.19 -0.82 24.15
CA SER A 294 -26.20 -1.59 24.91
C SER A 294 -25.07 -2.07 24.01
N ALA A 295 -23.82 -1.93 24.44
CA ALA A 295 -22.67 -2.41 23.67
C ALA A 295 -22.66 -3.94 23.47
N ASN A 296 -23.22 -4.68 24.42
CA ASN A 296 -23.15 -6.15 24.47
C ASN A 296 -24.48 -6.83 24.87
N GLY A 297 -25.58 -6.06 24.96
CA GLY A 297 -26.90 -6.56 25.34
C GLY A 297 -27.12 -6.81 26.83
N SER A 298 -26.14 -6.53 27.70
CA SER A 298 -26.27 -6.74 29.15
C SER A 298 -26.59 -5.47 29.93
N THR A 299 -25.91 -4.37 29.60
CA THR A 299 -26.05 -3.08 30.31
C THR A 299 -26.60 -2.05 29.35
N PHE A 300 -27.82 -1.60 29.61
CA PHE A 300 -28.49 -0.60 28.79
C PHE A 300 -28.24 0.80 29.34
N VAL A 301 -27.88 1.71 28.45
CA VAL A 301 -27.64 3.12 28.76
C VAL A 301 -28.34 4.00 27.74
N THR A 302 -28.72 5.21 28.15
CA THR A 302 -29.25 6.20 27.20
C THR A 302 -28.11 6.79 26.38
N GLU A 303 -28.18 6.62 25.07
CA GLU A 303 -27.22 7.11 24.09
C GLU A 303 -27.81 8.28 23.31
N TYR A 304 -27.01 9.29 23.00
CA TYR A 304 -27.46 10.50 22.31
C TYR A 304 -26.94 10.55 20.87
N ASN A 305 -26.96 9.42 20.17
CA ASN A 305 -26.30 9.26 18.86
C ASN A 305 -27.13 9.77 17.67
N ILE A 306 -28.38 10.20 17.90
CA ILE A 306 -29.28 10.69 16.86
C ILE A 306 -29.35 12.21 16.93
N ILE A 307 -29.14 12.90 15.81
CA ILE A 307 -29.24 14.36 15.72
C ILE A 307 -30.72 14.75 15.62
N ALA A 308 -31.18 15.60 16.54
CA ALA A 308 -32.53 16.19 16.50
C ALA A 308 -32.53 17.57 15.84
N THR A 309 -31.58 18.45 16.22
CA THR A 309 -31.42 19.78 15.63
C THR A 309 -29.96 20.14 15.45
N LYS A 310 -29.65 20.90 14.40
CA LYS A 310 -28.30 21.36 14.08
C LYS A 310 -28.34 22.73 13.40
N THR A 311 -27.26 23.49 13.54
CA THR A 311 -27.08 24.82 12.92
C THR A 311 -25.80 24.83 12.10
N LEU A 312 -25.84 25.38 10.88
CA LEU A 312 -24.66 25.49 10.02
C LEU A 312 -23.63 26.43 10.67
N VAL A 313 -22.40 25.95 10.81
CA VAL A 313 -21.24 26.78 11.20
C VAL A 313 -20.59 27.38 9.96
N GLY A 314 -20.41 26.56 8.92
CA GLY A 314 -19.87 27.00 7.64
C GLY A 314 -19.54 25.84 6.71
N ASN A 315 -19.13 26.20 5.49
CA ASN A 315 -18.51 25.30 4.53
C ASN A 315 -17.00 25.57 4.50
N TYR A 316 -16.20 24.52 4.65
CA TYR A 316 -14.74 24.63 4.72
C TYR A 316 -14.11 23.79 3.63
N THR A 317 -13.17 24.36 2.88
CA THR A 317 -12.30 23.60 1.97
C THR A 317 -11.28 22.83 2.81
N ILE A 318 -11.10 21.54 2.53
CA ILE A 318 -10.12 20.72 3.25
C ILE A 318 -8.72 21.05 2.71
N PRO A 319 -7.79 21.54 3.55
CA PRO A 319 -6.46 21.94 3.09
C PRO A 319 -5.67 20.73 2.59
N ALA A 320 -5.12 20.81 1.37
CA ALA A 320 -4.33 19.71 0.79
C ALA A 320 -2.96 19.51 1.49
N SER A 321 -2.40 20.58 2.09
CA SER A 321 -1.15 20.52 2.85
C SER A 321 -1.31 19.89 4.23
N CYS A 322 -2.52 19.97 4.81
CA CYS A 322 -2.86 19.37 6.08
C CYS A 322 -4.34 18.99 6.10
N SER A 323 -4.65 17.81 5.58
CA SER A 323 -6.03 17.32 5.47
C SER A 323 -6.51 16.66 6.77
N LEU A 324 -6.23 17.31 7.90
CA LEU A 324 -6.59 16.87 9.24
C LEU A 324 -7.73 17.75 9.79
N ILE A 325 -8.79 17.10 10.25
CA ILE A 325 -9.90 17.71 10.98
C ILE A 325 -9.88 17.16 12.40
N PHE A 326 -9.73 18.02 13.39
CA PHE A 326 -9.74 17.65 14.79
C PHE A 326 -10.94 18.27 15.51
N VAL A 327 -11.66 17.47 16.27
CA VAL A 327 -12.86 17.87 17.01
C VAL A 327 -12.68 17.48 18.48
N ASP A 328 -12.73 18.48 19.38
CA ASP A 328 -12.68 18.33 20.85
C ASP A 328 -14.03 17.81 21.42
N ASP A 329 -14.79 17.10 20.61
CA ASP A 329 -16.15 16.67 20.92
C ASP A 329 -16.52 15.48 20.03
N ARG A 330 -17.70 14.90 20.27
CA ARG A 330 -18.19 13.85 19.39
C ARG A 330 -18.51 14.39 17.99
N VAL A 331 -18.40 13.52 17.01
CA VAL A 331 -18.56 13.89 15.61
C VAL A 331 -19.46 12.92 14.86
N TRP A 332 -20.35 13.44 14.03
CA TRP A 332 -21.10 12.68 13.04
C TRP A 332 -20.46 12.89 11.68
N ILE A 333 -20.25 11.82 10.91
CA ILE A 333 -19.55 11.89 9.63
C ILE A 333 -20.38 11.17 8.55
N GLU A 334 -20.67 11.86 7.45
CA GLU A 334 -21.31 11.29 6.26
C GLU A 334 -20.86 11.98 4.97
N GLY A 335 -21.23 11.40 3.82
CA GLY A 335 -21.14 12.06 2.52
C GLY A 335 -20.05 11.51 1.60
N VAL A 336 -19.59 12.34 0.66
CA VAL A 336 -18.66 11.94 -0.40
C VAL A 336 -17.29 12.58 -0.19
N VAL A 337 -16.27 11.77 0.08
CA VAL A 337 -14.91 12.24 0.38
C VAL A 337 -14.10 12.38 -0.91
N LYS A 338 -13.52 13.55 -1.15
CA LYS A 338 -12.55 13.81 -2.22
C LYS A 338 -11.19 14.14 -1.63
N GLY A 339 -10.16 13.41 -2.07
CA GLY A 339 -8.81 13.51 -1.51
C GLY A 339 -8.64 12.68 -0.24
N LYS A 340 -7.45 12.75 0.37
CA LYS A 340 -7.15 12.07 1.63
C LYS A 340 -7.54 12.96 2.80
N VAL A 341 -8.38 12.47 3.70
CA VAL A 341 -8.88 13.24 4.86
C VAL A 341 -8.75 12.40 6.11
N THR A 342 -8.22 12.99 7.18
CA THR A 342 -8.20 12.40 8.52
C THR A 342 -9.12 13.19 9.42
N VAL A 343 -10.10 12.54 10.04
CA VAL A 343 -10.97 13.12 11.07
C VAL A 343 -10.64 12.50 12.41
N VAL A 344 -10.49 13.32 13.43
CA VAL A 344 -10.19 12.89 14.80
C VAL A 344 -11.21 13.49 15.74
N ALA A 345 -11.85 12.65 16.55
CA ALA A 345 -12.69 13.08 17.66
C ALA A 345 -12.05 12.59 18.97
N ALA A 346 -11.54 13.53 19.74
CA ALA A 346 -10.75 13.23 20.93
C ALA A 346 -10.62 14.44 21.85
N THR A 347 -10.43 14.19 23.13
CA THR A 347 -10.15 15.20 24.15
C THR A 347 -8.91 14.83 24.96
N PRO A 348 -7.72 14.86 24.34
CA PRO A 348 -6.49 14.39 24.97
C PRO A 348 -6.08 15.15 26.24
N ASP A 349 -6.58 16.37 26.42
CA ASP A 349 -6.31 17.22 27.57
C ASP A 349 -7.35 17.03 28.71
N ASP A 350 -8.40 16.23 28.49
CA ASP A 350 -9.47 15.96 29.45
C ASP A 350 -9.58 14.44 29.70
N THR A 351 -9.27 14.02 30.92
CA THR A 351 -9.36 12.61 31.32
C THR A 351 -10.77 12.20 31.78
N GLY A 352 -11.68 13.16 31.96
CA GLY A 352 -13.05 12.92 32.42
C GLY A 352 -14.04 12.63 31.29
N THR A 353 -13.66 12.87 30.04
CA THR A 353 -14.52 12.69 28.87
C THR A 353 -13.77 12.01 27.74
N THR A 354 -14.50 11.26 26.91
CA THR A 354 -13.89 10.51 25.81
C THR A 354 -14.80 10.58 24.59
N SER A 355 -14.29 11.12 23.49
CA SER A 355 -15.12 11.50 22.34
C SER A 355 -15.37 10.33 21.37
N ASP A 356 -16.59 10.25 20.84
CA ASP A 356 -17.01 9.23 19.86
C ASP A 356 -17.06 9.78 18.43
N VAL A 357 -16.87 8.89 17.45
CA VAL A 357 -17.27 9.11 16.06
C VAL A 357 -18.56 8.34 15.78
N ILE A 358 -19.55 8.99 15.18
CA ILE A 358 -20.83 8.40 14.80
C ILE A 358 -20.96 8.41 13.27
N LEU A 359 -21.41 7.29 12.71
CA LEU A 359 -21.55 7.07 11.27
C LEU A 359 -23.04 6.93 10.92
N PRO A 360 -23.78 8.03 10.74
CA PRO A 360 -25.23 7.99 10.55
C PRO A 360 -25.67 7.49 9.17
N ASN A 361 -24.80 7.55 8.16
CA ASN A 361 -25.16 7.30 6.75
C ASN A 361 -23.92 6.90 5.93
N ASN A 362 -24.14 6.71 4.62
CA ASN A 362 -23.10 6.31 3.69
C ASN A 362 -21.91 7.27 3.67
N ILE A 363 -20.71 6.69 3.53
CA ILE A 363 -19.46 7.39 3.29
C ILE A 363 -18.84 6.77 2.05
N THR A 364 -18.78 7.53 0.96
CA THR A 364 -18.22 7.05 -0.31
C THR A 364 -17.08 7.94 -0.77
N TYR A 365 -16.33 7.47 -1.77
CA TYR A 365 -15.22 8.21 -2.34
C TYR A 365 -15.61 8.84 -3.67
N ALA A 366 -15.18 10.08 -3.90
CA ALA A 366 -15.37 10.76 -5.17
C ALA A 366 -14.61 10.05 -6.32
N ALA A 367 -13.50 9.38 -6.00
CA ALA A 367 -12.74 8.53 -6.92
C ALA A 367 -12.25 7.27 -6.19
N GLN A 368 -12.37 6.12 -6.86
CA GLN A 368 -11.95 4.81 -6.33
C GLN A 368 -10.53 4.40 -6.78
N ASP A 369 -9.78 5.31 -7.41
CA ASP A 369 -8.42 5.11 -7.91
C ASP A 369 -7.33 5.23 -6.83
N GLY A 370 -7.72 5.35 -5.57
CA GLY A 370 -6.80 5.53 -4.44
C GLY A 370 -6.38 6.98 -4.19
N THR A 371 -6.87 7.97 -4.95
CA THR A 371 -6.63 9.40 -4.66
C THR A 371 -7.47 9.90 -3.49
N SER A 372 -8.65 9.31 -3.28
CA SER A 372 -9.53 9.62 -2.15
C SER A 372 -9.37 8.61 -1.01
N GLY A 373 -9.62 9.03 0.23
CA GLY A 373 -9.53 8.16 1.39
C GLY A 373 -9.90 8.88 2.67
N LEU A 374 -10.65 8.21 3.54
CA LEU A 374 -11.01 8.70 4.86
C LEU A 374 -10.31 7.87 5.93
N THR A 375 -9.72 8.55 6.91
CA THR A 375 -9.33 7.93 8.18
C THR A 375 -10.11 8.62 9.29
N ALA A 376 -10.92 7.89 10.04
CA ALA A 376 -11.66 8.40 11.19
C ALA A 376 -11.12 7.74 12.47
N ILE A 377 -10.63 8.58 13.39
CA ILE A 377 -10.05 8.16 14.66
C ILE A 377 -10.92 8.70 15.78
N SER A 378 -11.37 7.81 16.65
CA SER A 378 -12.07 8.14 17.89
C SER A 378 -11.22 7.75 19.08
N GLU A 379 -11.23 8.61 20.10
CA GLU A 379 -10.68 8.28 21.42
C GLU A 379 -11.42 7.11 22.07
N ARG A 380 -12.76 7.05 21.97
CA ARG A 380 -13.58 5.97 22.51
C ARG A 380 -14.15 5.04 21.45
N ASN A 381 -15.33 5.33 20.91
CA ASN A 381 -16.03 4.42 20.00
C ASN A 381 -16.22 5.01 18.61
N VAL A 382 -16.26 4.13 17.62
CA VAL A 382 -16.80 4.43 16.29
C VAL A 382 -18.12 3.68 16.12
N LEU A 383 -19.24 4.40 16.19
CA LEU A 383 -20.57 3.79 16.29
C LEU A 383 -21.43 4.01 15.06
N ILE A 384 -22.16 2.98 14.68
CA ILE A 384 -23.29 3.06 13.75
C ILE A 384 -24.54 3.26 14.61
N PRO A 385 -25.28 4.37 14.48
CA PRO A 385 -26.43 4.66 15.33
C PRO A 385 -27.66 3.83 14.93
N LEU A 386 -28.70 3.87 15.78
CA LEU A 386 -29.98 3.20 15.53
C LEU A 386 -30.59 3.61 14.17
N ASN A 387 -30.58 4.91 13.86
CA ASN A 387 -31.19 5.50 12.66
C ASN A 387 -30.32 5.39 11.39
N SER A 388 -29.47 4.36 11.31
CA SER A 388 -28.69 4.05 10.11
C SER A 388 -29.60 3.44 9.02
N PRO A 389 -29.24 3.59 7.72
CA PRO A 389 -29.96 2.93 6.64
C PRO A 389 -29.90 1.41 6.72
N ASP A 390 -30.93 0.72 6.22
CA ASP A 390 -30.97 -0.76 6.15
C ASP A 390 -29.83 -1.35 5.31
N THR A 391 -29.37 -0.61 4.31
CA THR A 391 -28.19 -0.93 3.50
C THR A 391 -27.26 0.27 3.50
N MET A 392 -26.08 0.08 4.08
CA MET A 392 -25.10 1.14 4.30
C MET A 392 -23.77 0.79 3.65
N GLU A 393 -23.20 1.74 2.90
CA GLU A 393 -21.87 1.63 2.27
C GLU A 393 -20.93 2.63 2.94
N ILE A 394 -19.86 2.11 3.53
CA ILE A 394 -18.89 2.92 4.28
C ILE A 394 -17.48 2.61 3.79
N HIS A 395 -16.83 3.62 3.21
CA HIS A 395 -15.45 3.57 2.78
C HIS A 395 -14.59 4.40 3.73
N GLY A 396 -13.60 3.75 4.35
CA GLY A 396 -12.69 4.43 5.26
C GLY A 396 -11.88 3.47 6.10
N ILE A 397 -10.92 4.04 6.82
CA ILE A 397 -10.19 3.40 7.91
C ILE A 397 -10.80 3.94 9.20
N PHE A 398 -11.40 3.06 10.00
CA PHE A 398 -12.07 3.42 11.25
C PHE A 398 -11.29 2.86 12.42
N SER A 399 -10.86 3.74 13.32
CA SER A 399 -10.04 3.38 14.48
C SER A 399 -10.68 3.90 15.76
N ALA A 400 -10.94 3.00 16.69
CA ALA A 400 -11.35 3.30 18.06
C ALA A 400 -10.17 2.99 18.98
N GLN A 401 -9.68 3.97 19.75
CA GLN A 401 -8.48 3.78 20.57
C GLN A 401 -8.78 2.97 21.84
N SER A 402 -9.78 3.37 22.62
CA SER A 402 -10.12 2.73 23.91
C SER A 402 -11.40 1.90 23.88
N GLY A 403 -12.25 2.11 22.89
CA GLY A 403 -13.54 1.43 22.75
C GLY A 403 -13.57 0.49 21.56
N TYR A 404 -14.66 0.53 20.79
CA TYR A 404 -14.89 -0.42 19.70
C TYR A 404 -15.50 0.24 18.46
N TYR A 405 -15.41 -0.48 17.34
CA TYR A 405 -16.13 -0.18 16.10
C TYR A 405 -17.34 -1.12 15.99
N GLY A 406 -18.54 -0.57 15.81
CA GLY A 406 -19.71 -1.40 15.59
C GLY A 406 -21.03 -0.69 15.80
N ARG A 407 -22.09 -1.48 15.94
CA ARG A 407 -23.45 -1.03 16.24
C ARG A 407 -23.83 -1.57 17.61
N ASN A 408 -24.41 -0.72 18.45
CA ASN A 408 -24.97 -1.16 19.72
C ASN A 408 -26.17 -2.10 19.48
N TYR A 409 -26.42 -2.95 20.48
CA TYR A 409 -27.65 -3.70 20.59
C TYR A 409 -28.80 -2.77 20.98
N TYR A 410 -29.87 -2.85 20.20
CA TYR A 410 -31.13 -2.16 20.40
C TYR A 410 -32.24 -3.21 20.44
N THR A 411 -33.18 -3.11 21.38
CA THR A 411 -34.28 -4.08 21.54
C THR A 411 -35.60 -3.46 21.11
N THR A 412 -36.45 -4.25 20.47
CA THR A 412 -37.83 -3.86 20.09
C THR A 412 -38.87 -4.40 21.08
N SER A 413 -38.44 -4.69 22.31
CA SER A 413 -39.27 -5.32 23.34
C SER A 413 -38.72 -5.07 24.75
N GLY A 414 -39.62 -5.09 25.73
CA GLY A 414 -39.30 -4.87 27.14
C GLY A 414 -39.27 -3.39 27.53
N SER A 415 -38.68 -3.08 28.69
CA SER A 415 -38.60 -1.71 29.20
C SER A 415 -37.61 -0.81 28.46
N ASN A 416 -36.75 -1.40 27.62
CA ASN A 416 -35.66 -0.73 26.90
C ASN A 416 -35.97 -0.64 25.39
N ASP A 417 -37.24 -0.78 25.03
CA ASP A 417 -37.73 -0.77 23.66
C ASP A 417 -37.40 0.54 22.95
N VAL A 418 -36.97 0.45 21.70
CA VAL A 418 -36.71 1.60 20.82
C VAL A 418 -37.64 1.58 19.61
N PRO A 419 -38.09 2.76 19.13
CA PRO A 419 -39.04 2.86 18.01
C PRO A 419 -38.57 2.26 16.68
#